data_AF-A0A852GNC0-F1
#
_entry.id   AF-A0A852GNC0-F1
#
_cell.length_a   1.000
_cell.length_b   1.000
_cell.length_c   1.000
_cell.angle_alpha   90.00
_cell.angle_beta   90.00
_cell.angle_gamma   90.00
#
_symmetry.space_group_name_H-M   'P 1'
#
loop_
_entity.id
_entity.type
_entity.pdbx_description
1 polymer ?
#
loop_
_entity_poly.entity_id
_entity_poly.type
_entity_poly.pdbx_seq_one_letter_code
_entity_poly.pdbx_strand_id
1 'polypeptide(L)'
;NSNRAAISHLNRQLYGRLYPVLLVKLDGSTVRLRYREPKRILMLPLDSSTLPEAQRKARLRRQFPSKPKAETEETFEGIDLGTYERFWKK
;
A
#
# COMPACT_ATOMS: atom_id res chain seq x y z
N ASN A 1 9.03 31.66 -17.06
CA ASN A 1 7.79 31.17 -17.71
C ASN A 1 8.02 29.75 -18.21
N SER A 2 7.34 28.75 -17.64
CA SER A 2 7.48 27.32 -17.95
C SER A 2 6.85 26.90 -19.29
N ASN A 3 6.02 27.75 -19.90
CA ASN A 3 5.34 27.43 -21.15
C ASN A 3 6.19 27.67 -22.41
N ARG A 4 7.36 28.33 -22.29
CA ARG A 4 8.17 28.77 -23.43
C ARG A 4 8.60 27.64 -24.38
N ALA A 5 8.82 26.43 -23.86
CA ALA A 5 9.23 25.26 -24.64
C ALA A 5 8.38 24.00 -24.35
N ALA A 6 7.19 24.18 -23.78
CA ALA A 6 6.33 23.06 -23.36
C ALA A 6 5.66 22.35 -24.54
N ILE A 7 5.43 23.07 -25.65
CA ILE A 7 4.80 22.53 -26.87
C ILE A 7 5.91 22.05 -27.80
N SER A 8 6.05 20.73 -27.94
CA SER A 8 7.07 20.11 -28.79
C SER A 8 6.57 18.79 -29.39
N HIS A 9 7.32 18.26 -30.36
CA HIS A 9 7.08 16.94 -30.95
C HIS A 9 8.36 16.10 -30.93
N LEU A 10 8.27 14.81 -31.30
CA LEU A 10 9.45 13.95 -31.36
C LEU A 10 10.17 14.18 -32.68
N ASN A 11 11.40 14.70 -32.62
CA ASN A 11 12.23 15.00 -33.81
C ASN A 11 12.90 13.73 -34.35
N ARG A 12 12.10 12.73 -34.75
CA ARG A 12 12.57 11.49 -35.39
C ARG A 12 11.73 11.20 -36.62
N GLN A 13 12.36 10.72 -37.69
CA GLN A 13 11.68 10.42 -38.95
C GLN A 13 10.72 9.22 -38.82
N LEU A 14 11.10 8.20 -38.06
CA LEU A 14 10.27 7.02 -37.79
C LEU A 14 10.17 6.79 -36.28
N TYR A 15 8.95 6.78 -35.75
CA TYR A 15 8.68 6.52 -34.34
C TYR A 15 7.29 5.92 -34.14
N GLY A 16 7.16 5.08 -33.11
CA GLY A 16 5.87 4.57 -32.68
C GLY A 16 5.02 5.63 -32.00
N ARG A 17 3.69 5.46 -32.03
CA ARG A 17 2.75 6.35 -31.35
C ARG A 17 3.04 6.41 -29.84
N LEU A 18 3.07 7.63 -29.30
CA LEU A 18 3.18 7.87 -27.87
C LEU A 18 1.95 8.62 -27.37
N TYR A 19 1.52 8.31 -26.16
CA TYR A 19 0.33 8.87 -25.53
C TYR A 19 0.73 9.79 -24.37
N PRO A 20 0.02 10.91 -24.15
CA PRO A 20 0.25 11.75 -22.99
C PRO A 20 -0.22 11.03 -21.72
N VAL A 21 0.66 10.94 -20.73
CA VAL A 21 0.43 10.24 -19.46
C VAL A 21 0.85 11.14 -18.31
N LEU A 22 0.17 11.00 -17.18
CA LEU A 22 0.43 11.75 -15.96
C LEU A 22 1.27 10.87 -15.00
N LEU A 23 2.52 11.25 -14.78
CA LEU A 23 3.43 10.58 -13.84
C LEU A 23 3.31 11.21 -12.46
N VAL A 24 2.94 10.40 -11.48
CA VAL A 24 2.86 10.76 -10.06
C VAL A 24 4.15 10.30 -9.38
N LYS A 25 4.88 11.25 -8.79
CA LYS A 25 6.10 10.98 -8.01
C LYS A 25 5.76 10.60 -6.57
N LEU A 26 6.78 10.22 -5.80
CA LEU A 26 6.67 9.85 -4.39
C LEU A 26 6.08 10.97 -3.52
N ASP A 27 6.40 12.22 -3.84
CA ASP A 27 5.92 13.40 -3.12
C ASP A 27 4.48 13.77 -3.52
N GLY A 28 3.84 13.00 -4.41
CA GLY A 28 2.53 13.31 -4.99
C GLY A 28 2.58 14.35 -6.11
N SER A 29 3.75 14.93 -6.40
CA SER A 29 3.93 15.86 -7.51
C SER A 29 3.71 15.17 -8.86
N THR A 30 3.25 15.94 -9.85
CA THR A 30 2.81 15.41 -11.13
C THR A 30 3.54 16.01 -12.31
N VAL A 31 3.86 15.19 -13.30
CA VAL A 31 4.51 15.62 -14.56
C VAL A 31 3.84 14.94 -15.75
N ARG A 32 3.60 15.69 -16.82
CA ARG A 32 3.09 15.15 -18.08
C ARG A 32 4.25 14.60 -18.90
N LEU A 33 4.16 13.33 -19.30
CA LEU A 33 5.13 12.66 -20.16
C LEU A 33 4.45 11.95 -21.32
N ARG A 34 5.22 11.48 -22.30
CA ARG A 34 4.73 10.67 -23.41
C ARG A 34 5.16 9.21 -23.22
N TYR A 35 4.21 8.28 -23.21
CA TYR A 35 4.44 6.84 -22.95
C TYR A 35 3.96 5.97 -24.11
N ARG A 36 4.48 4.75 -24.21
CA ARG A 36 4.17 3.82 -25.32
C ARG A 36 2.74 3.30 -25.26
N GLU A 37 2.26 3.00 -24.06
CA GLU A 37 0.90 2.50 -23.83
C GLU A 37 -0.04 3.65 -23.47
N PRO A 38 -1.32 3.58 -23.86
CA PRO A 38 -2.32 4.59 -23.53
C PRO A 38 -2.80 4.45 -22.07
N LYS A 39 -1.90 4.69 -21.12
CA LYS A 39 -2.22 4.76 -19.68
C LYS A 39 -2.58 6.19 -19.29
N ARG A 40 -3.55 6.37 -18.40
CA ARG A 40 -3.90 7.73 -17.90
C ARG A 40 -2.92 8.21 -16.83
N ILE A 41 -2.55 7.32 -15.91
CA ILE A 41 -1.74 7.63 -14.73
C ILE A 41 -0.67 6.55 -14.56
N LEU A 42 0.56 6.98 -14.25
CA LEU A 42 1.65 6.12 -13.81
C LEU A 42 2.10 6.58 -12.42
N MET A 43 2.10 5.67 -11.44
CA MET A 43 2.58 5.95 -10.10
C MET A 43 4.00 5.42 -9.94
N LEU A 44 4.93 6.29 -9.57
CA LEU A 44 6.29 5.88 -9.25
C LEU A 44 6.29 5.14 -7.90
N PRO A 45 6.79 3.89 -7.85
CA PRO A 45 6.86 3.15 -6.60
C PRO A 45 7.96 3.72 -5.71
N LEU A 46 7.74 3.65 -4.39
CA LEU A 46 8.78 3.94 -3.42
C LEU A 46 9.79 2.79 -3.39
N ASP A 47 11.06 3.12 -3.57
CA ASP A 47 12.14 2.16 -3.39
C ASP A 47 12.33 1.84 -1.90
N SER A 48 12.39 0.56 -1.56
CA SER A 48 12.59 0.09 -0.19
C SER A 48 14.04 0.09 0.26
N SER A 49 14.99 0.11 -0.69
CA SER A 49 16.43 0.08 -0.43
C SER A 49 16.98 1.42 0.08
N THR A 50 16.33 2.52 -0.29
CA THR A 50 16.73 3.89 0.06
C THR A 50 16.25 4.32 1.45
N LEU A 51 15.31 3.58 2.05
CA LEU A 51 14.71 3.93 3.34
C LEU A 51 15.58 3.47 4.52
N PRO A 52 15.59 4.24 5.63
CA PRO A 52 16.20 3.79 6.86
C PRO A 52 15.44 2.57 7.43
N GLU A 53 16.15 1.68 8.11
CA GLU A 53 15.61 0.39 8.57
C GLU A 53 14.36 0.53 9.44
N ALA A 54 14.31 1.57 10.30
CA ALA A 54 13.17 1.83 11.18
C ALA A 54 11.89 2.10 10.38
N GLN A 55 11.97 2.94 9.34
CA GLN A 55 10.83 3.26 8.48
C GLN A 55 10.42 2.06 7.63
N ARG A 56 11.40 1.28 7.15
CA ARG A 56 11.15 0.04 6.40
C ARG A 56 10.39 -0.98 7.25
N LYS A 57 10.83 -1.22 8.50
CA LYS A 57 10.15 -2.11 9.46
C LYS A 57 8.74 -1.62 9.79
N ALA A 58 8.55 -0.31 9.99
CA ALA A 58 7.22 0.27 10.24
C ALA A 58 6.25 0.07 9.06
N ARG A 59 6.73 0.25 7.81
CA ARG A 59 5.92 -0.02 6.61
C ARG A 59 5.56 -1.49 6.47
N LEU A 60 6.50 -2.40 6.75
CA LEU A 60 6.23 -3.84 6.70
C LEU A 60 5.14 -4.24 7.71
N ARG A 61 5.19 -3.69 8.94
CA ARG A 61 4.13 -3.88 9.95
C ARG A 61 2.78 -3.32 9.53
N ARG A 62 2.74 -2.22 8.76
CA ARG A 62 1.50 -1.66 8.21
C ARG A 62 0.95 -2.49 7.05
N GLN A 63 1.82 -3.02 6.20
CA GLN A 63 1.42 -3.85 5.06
C GLN A 63 0.90 -5.22 5.50
N PHE A 64 1.56 -5.81 6.50
CA PHE A 64 1.18 -7.07 7.12
C PHE A 64 0.88 -6.80 8.59
N PRO A 65 -0.31 -6.27 8.92
CA PRO A 65 -0.72 -6.16 10.31
C PRO A 65 -0.73 -7.57 10.90
N SER A 66 -0.11 -7.78 12.06
CA SER A 66 -0.24 -9.07 12.72
C SER A 66 -1.72 -9.30 13.00
N LYS A 67 -2.16 -10.55 12.90
CA LYS A 67 -3.51 -10.93 13.33
C LYS A 67 -3.73 -10.36 14.75
N PRO A 68 -4.95 -9.87 15.06
CA PRO A 68 -5.26 -9.48 16.44
C PRO A 68 -4.84 -10.65 17.32
N LYS A 69 -4.10 -10.35 18.40
CA LYS A 69 -3.78 -11.39 19.39
C LYS A 69 -5.10 -12.04 19.75
N ALA A 70 -5.19 -13.36 19.58
CA ALA A 70 -6.30 -14.11 20.10
C ALA A 70 -6.47 -13.65 21.55
N GLU A 71 -7.70 -13.24 21.91
CA GLU A 71 -8.05 -12.98 23.29
C GLU A 71 -7.47 -14.14 24.08
N THR A 72 -6.62 -13.83 25.07
CA THR A 72 -6.14 -14.84 26.01
C THR A 72 -7.38 -15.60 26.44
N GLU A 73 -7.49 -16.86 26.01
CA GLU A 73 -8.60 -17.74 26.38
C GLU A 73 -8.77 -17.52 27.88
N GLU A 74 -9.95 -17.03 28.28
CA GLU A 74 -10.28 -16.87 29.69
C GLU A 74 -9.94 -18.21 30.31
N THR A 75 -8.83 -18.25 31.07
CA THR A 75 -8.39 -19.46 31.74
C THR A 75 -9.58 -19.89 32.55
N PHE A 76 -10.19 -21.00 32.13
CA PHE A 76 -11.41 -21.53 32.70
C PHE A 76 -11.23 -21.60 34.21
N GLU A 77 -11.81 -20.64 34.92
CA GLU A 77 -11.86 -20.68 36.37
C GLU A 77 -12.67 -21.93 36.70
N GLY A 78 -12.01 -22.90 37.35
CA GLY A 78 -12.55 -24.25 37.51
C GLY A 78 -13.99 -24.19 38.03
N ILE A 79 -14.91 -24.81 37.28
CA ILE A 79 -16.34 -24.86 37.63
C ILE A 79 -16.49 -25.37 39.07
N ASP A 80 -17.10 -24.55 39.93
CA ASP A 80 -17.48 -24.98 41.27
C ASP A 80 -18.67 -25.95 41.18
N LEU A 81 -18.35 -27.23 41.38
CA LEU A 81 -19.28 -28.36 41.34
C LEU A 81 -20.40 -28.24 42.40
N GLY A 82 -20.16 -27.52 43.50
CA GLY A 82 -21.15 -27.29 44.56
C GLY A 82 -22.39 -26.54 44.09
N THR A 83 -22.22 -25.62 43.13
CA THR A 83 -23.31 -24.86 42.53
C THR A 83 -24.28 -25.72 41.71
N TYR A 84 -23.79 -26.85 41.19
CA TYR A 84 -24.52 -27.70 40.25
C TYR A 84 -25.09 -28.98 40.89
N GLU A 85 -24.78 -29.26 42.16
CA GLU A 85 -25.29 -30.43 42.89
C GLU A 85 -26.83 -30.51 42.90
N ARG A 86 -27.50 -29.35 42.88
CA ARG A 86 -28.97 -29.25 42.87
C ARG A 86 -29.62 -29.85 41.63
N PHE A 87 -28.86 -30.02 40.54
CA PHE A 87 -29.34 -30.61 39.30
C PHE A 87 -28.98 -32.09 39.15
N TRP A 88 -28.32 -32.70 40.15
CA TRP A 88 -27.88 -34.10 40.08
C TRP A 88 -28.98 -35.11 40.39
N LYS A 89 -30.07 -34.68 41.04
CA LYS A 89 -31.28 -35.50 41.21
C LYS A 89 -32.40 -34.90 40.37
N LYS A 90 -32.97 -35.74 39.53
CA LYS A 90 -33.99 -35.41 38.53
C LYS A 90 -35.36 -35.25 39.16
#